data_AF-A0A1H3R0V8-F1
#
_entry.id   AF-A0A1H3R0V8-F1
#
_cell.length_a   1.000
_cell.length_b   1.000
_cell.length_c   1.000
_cell.angle_alpha   90.00
_cell.angle_beta   90.00
_cell.angle_gamma   90.00
#
_symmetry.space_group_name_H-M   'P 1'
#
loop_
_entity.id
_entity.type
_entity.pdbx_description
1 polymer ?
#
loop_
_entity_poly.entity_id
_entity_poly.type
_entity_poly.pdbx_seq_one_letter_code
_entity_poly.pdbx_strand_id
1 'polypeptide(L)'
;MTAQNAPRLSLAALLATKPGQRPRLIYRTHRGRRRGSGNGGRRKGFTEADYAALLDAAHRQLGGPIVLVWDNLNTHVSAAMAEIVAARPWLTVFRLPPYAHELNPVEPVWSHLKRSLANLTKHNLAELTALVKTRLKRMQYRSALLAGFLASTGLDFEPFCNPCS
;
A
#
# COMPACT_ATOMS: atom_id res chain seq x y z
N MET A 1 -19.91 -26.78 11.97
CA MET A 1 -20.11 -25.31 12.05
C MET A 1 -19.30 -24.65 10.95
N THR A 2 -19.93 -24.24 9.85
CA THR A 2 -19.26 -23.59 8.72
C THR A 2 -18.82 -22.19 9.13
N ALA A 3 -17.54 -21.87 8.97
CA ALA A 3 -16.98 -20.57 9.28
C ALA A 3 -17.73 -19.49 8.47
N GLN A 4 -18.64 -18.78 9.15
CA GLN A 4 -19.39 -17.68 8.58
C GLN A 4 -18.40 -16.63 8.08
N ASN A 5 -18.57 -16.23 6.82
CA ASN A 5 -17.78 -15.25 6.08
C ASN A 5 -17.60 -13.95 6.89
N ALA A 6 -16.52 -13.88 7.69
CA ALA A 6 -16.17 -12.69 8.43
C ALA A 6 -15.95 -11.52 7.45
N PRO A 7 -16.45 -10.32 7.75
CA PRO A 7 -16.30 -9.19 6.86
C PRO A 7 -14.81 -8.79 6.82
N ARG A 8 -14.27 -8.58 5.61
CA ARG A 8 -12.82 -8.39 5.36
C ARG A 8 -12.49 -6.90 5.17
N LEU A 9 -11.40 -6.45 5.77
CA LEU A 9 -10.77 -5.17 5.47
C LEU A 9 -9.64 -5.40 4.46
N SER A 10 -9.65 -4.66 3.37
CA SER A 10 -8.56 -4.63 2.38
C SER A 10 -7.79 -3.32 2.52
N LEU A 11 -6.47 -3.37 2.33
CA LEU A 11 -5.56 -2.26 2.55
C LEU A 11 -4.50 -2.27 1.45
N ALA A 12 -4.18 -1.08 0.93
CA ALA A 12 -3.05 -0.85 0.04
C ALA A 12 -2.29 0.38 0.56
N ALA A 13 -0.96 0.35 0.50
CA ALA A 13 -0.12 1.46 0.89
C ALA A 13 1.12 1.58 0.02
N LEU A 14 1.66 2.79 -0.02
CA LEU A 14 2.91 3.19 -0.64
C LEU A 14 3.77 3.85 0.43
N LEU A 15 5.02 3.44 0.52
CA LEU A 15 6.04 4.15 1.29
C LEU A 15 6.88 4.97 0.32
N ALA A 16 6.77 6.29 0.39
CA ALA A 16 7.41 7.20 -0.56
C ALA A 16 8.52 8.01 0.12
N THR A 17 9.65 8.11 -0.56
CA THR A 17 10.78 8.97 -0.17
C THR A 17 11.05 9.99 -1.26
N LYS A 18 11.57 11.16 -0.86
CA LYS A 18 12.11 12.17 -1.77
C LYS A 18 13.30 12.83 -1.05
N PRO A 19 14.45 13.02 -1.73
CA PRO A 19 15.61 13.71 -1.18
C PRO A 19 15.25 15.02 -0.50
N GLY A 20 15.81 15.27 0.68
CA GLY A 20 15.52 16.49 1.46
C GLY A 20 14.09 16.57 2.03
N GLN A 21 13.25 15.53 1.83
CA GLN A 21 11.89 15.48 2.36
C GLN A 21 11.70 14.30 3.32
N ARG A 22 10.75 14.45 4.24
CA ARG A 22 10.40 13.37 5.16
C ARG A 22 9.72 12.22 4.39
N PRO A 23 9.99 10.95 4.73
CA PRO A 23 9.26 9.82 4.20
C PRO A 23 7.75 9.95 4.45
N ARG A 24 6.94 9.53 3.49
CA ARG A 24 5.48 9.62 3.53
C ARG A 24 4.87 8.24 3.32
N LEU A 25 3.99 7.84 4.24
CA LEU A 25 3.14 6.66 4.06
C LEU A 25 1.80 7.10 3.46
N ILE A 26 1.46 6.62 2.27
CA ILE A 26 0.20 6.93 1.57
C ILE A 26 -0.60 5.64 1.49
N TYR A 27 -1.84 5.61 1.98
CA TYR A 27 -2.63 4.37 2.02
C TYR A 27 -4.11 4.58 1.71
N ARG A 28 -4.78 3.48 1.37
CA ARG A 28 -6.23 3.39 1.18
C ARG A 28 -6.77 2.13 1.86
N THR A 29 -7.96 2.22 2.43
CA THR A 29 -8.65 1.10 3.08
C THR A 29 -10.01 0.89 2.43
N HIS A 30 -10.33 -0.34 2.05
CA HIS A 30 -11.65 -0.74 1.54
C HIS A 30 -12.28 -1.74 2.49
N ARG A 31 -13.47 -1.42 3.01
CA ARG A 31 -14.27 -2.39 3.76
C ARG A 31 -15.04 -3.24 2.75
N GLY A 32 -14.90 -4.56 2.81
CA GLY A 32 -15.74 -5.46 2.05
C GLY A 32 -17.18 -5.33 2.52
N ARG A 33 -18.02 -4.58 1.79
CA ARG A 33 -19.46 -4.52 2.04
C ARG A 33 -20.11 -5.78 1.46
N ARG A 34 -20.93 -6.44 2.28
CA ARG A 34 -21.96 -7.36 1.78
C ARG A 34 -23.00 -6.46 1.10
N ARG A 35 -22.97 -6.34 -0.23
CA ARG A 35 -24.08 -5.70 -0.94
C ARG A 35 -25.29 -6.63 -0.79
N GLY A 36 -26.43 -6.06 -0.42
CA GLY A 36 -27.70 -6.80 -0.32
C GLY A 36 -28.02 -7.49 -1.65
N SER A 37 -28.78 -8.58 -1.55
CA SER A 37 -29.28 -9.42 -2.63
C SER A 37 -29.48 -8.66 -3.95
N GLY A 38 -28.62 -8.93 -4.92
CA GLY A 38 -28.60 -8.29 -6.22
C GLY A 38 -27.34 -8.77 -6.93
N ASN A 39 -27.49 -9.29 -8.14
CA ASN A 39 -26.53 -10.07 -8.93
C ASN A 39 -25.20 -9.35 -9.23
N GLY A 40 -24.40 -9.07 -8.21
CA GLY A 40 -23.15 -8.31 -8.28
C GLY A 40 -22.18 -8.84 -7.23
N GLY A 41 -21.19 -9.60 -7.69
CA GLY A 41 -20.24 -10.33 -6.87
C GLY A 41 -19.59 -9.50 -5.76
N ARG A 42 -19.29 -10.18 -4.65
CA ARG A 42 -18.56 -9.63 -3.49
C ARG A 42 -17.29 -8.91 -3.96
N ARG A 43 -17.17 -7.58 -3.74
CA ARG A 43 -15.96 -6.81 -4.09
C ARG A 43 -14.76 -7.37 -3.32
N LYS A 44 -13.92 -8.12 -4.02
CA LYS A 44 -12.86 -8.96 -3.45
C LYS A 44 -11.55 -8.16 -3.47
N GLY A 45 -11.42 -7.18 -2.57
CA GLY A 45 -10.19 -6.40 -2.43
C GLY A 45 -10.11 -5.14 -3.30
N PHE A 46 -8.88 -4.67 -3.50
CA PHE A 46 -8.54 -3.54 -4.37
C PHE A 46 -8.64 -3.94 -5.83
N THR A 47 -9.34 -3.14 -6.64
CA THR A 47 -9.33 -3.27 -8.09
C THR A 47 -8.20 -2.46 -8.71
N GLU A 48 -7.95 -2.67 -10.00
CA GLU A 48 -7.02 -1.87 -10.80
C GLU A 48 -7.35 -0.38 -10.73
N ALA A 49 -8.64 -0.03 -10.81
CA ALA A 49 -9.10 1.36 -10.65
C ALA A 49 -8.81 1.93 -9.25
N ASP A 50 -8.91 1.12 -8.19
CA ASP A 50 -8.58 1.54 -6.83
C ASP A 50 -7.07 1.83 -6.69
N TYR A 51 -6.22 1.03 -7.36
CA TYR A 51 -4.78 1.29 -7.45
C TYR A 51 -4.46 2.54 -8.28
N ALA A 52 -5.15 2.75 -9.41
CA ALA A 52 -4.99 3.95 -10.23
C ALA A 52 -5.26 5.23 -9.39
N ALA A 53 -6.36 5.25 -8.65
CA ALA A 53 -6.71 6.36 -7.76
C ALA A 53 -5.70 6.56 -6.62
N LEU A 54 -5.09 5.47 -6.11
CA LEU A 54 -4.01 5.57 -5.13
C LEU A 54 -2.75 6.21 -5.73
N LEU A 55 -2.36 5.80 -6.93
CA LEU A 55 -1.21 6.34 -7.65
C LEU A 55 -1.39 7.82 -7.98
N ASP A 56 -2.57 8.21 -8.47
CA ASP A 56 -2.86 9.61 -8.80
C ASP A 56 -2.85 10.50 -7.54
N ALA A 57 -3.37 9.99 -6.42
CA ALA A 57 -3.29 10.68 -5.16
C ALA A 57 -1.85 10.82 -4.65
N ALA A 58 -1.01 9.79 -4.85
CA ALA A 58 0.40 9.85 -4.51
C ALA A 58 1.11 10.91 -5.37
N HIS A 59 0.89 10.94 -6.68
CA HIS A 59 1.48 11.93 -7.57
C HIS A 59 1.17 13.37 -7.15
N ARG A 60 -0.11 13.67 -6.86
CA ARG A 60 -0.51 14.99 -6.35
C ARG A 60 0.15 15.35 -5.02
N GLN A 61 0.35 14.37 -4.13
CA GLN A 61 0.94 14.61 -2.81
C GLN A 61 2.47 14.72 -2.84
N LEU A 62 3.13 14.04 -3.77
CA LEU A 62 4.58 14.04 -3.92
C LEU A 62 5.07 15.20 -4.81
N GLY A 63 4.23 15.66 -5.74
CA GLY A 63 4.50 16.85 -6.56
C GLY A 63 5.61 16.63 -7.59
N GLY A 64 5.70 15.44 -8.18
CA GLY A 64 6.72 15.12 -9.18
C GLY A 64 6.62 13.69 -9.71
N PRO A 65 7.52 13.31 -10.64
CA PRO A 65 7.62 11.94 -11.15
C PRO A 65 7.82 10.93 -10.02
N ILE A 66 7.26 9.73 -10.20
CA ILE A 66 7.30 8.65 -9.22
C ILE A 66 8.02 7.46 -9.82
N VAL A 67 9.02 6.96 -9.10
CA VAL A 67 9.55 5.60 -9.29
C VAL A 67 8.84 4.68 -8.30
N LEU A 68 8.03 3.77 -8.81
CA LEU A 68 7.27 2.80 -8.04
C LEU A 68 7.96 1.44 -8.09
N VAL A 69 8.24 0.85 -6.93
CA VAL A 69 8.70 -0.53 -6.79
C VAL A 69 7.60 -1.33 -6.12
N TRP A 70 7.16 -2.42 -6.74
CA TRP A 70 6.13 -3.32 -6.19
C TRP A 70 6.38 -4.79 -6.54
N ASP A 71 5.68 -5.68 -5.85
CA ASP A 71 5.80 -7.14 -6.04
C ASP A 71 5.00 -7.62 -7.27
N ASN A 72 4.98 -8.95 -7.47
CA ASN A 72 4.31 -9.58 -8.61
C ASN A 72 2.88 -10.04 -8.26
N LEU A 73 2.15 -9.32 -7.41
CA LEU A 73 0.74 -9.62 -7.17
C LEU A 73 -0.03 -9.64 -8.50
N ASN A 74 -0.95 -10.59 -8.70
CA ASN A 74 -1.67 -10.79 -9.96
C ASN A 74 -2.30 -9.49 -10.53
N THR A 75 -2.81 -8.61 -9.66
CA THR A 75 -3.38 -7.31 -10.06
C THR A 75 -2.32 -6.31 -10.54
N HIS A 76 -1.08 -6.39 -10.06
CA HIS A 76 0.03 -5.53 -10.49
C HIS A 76 0.61 -5.95 -11.84
N VAL A 77 0.48 -7.24 -12.18
CA VAL A 77 0.97 -7.80 -13.43
C VAL A 77 -0.11 -7.94 -14.52
N SER A 78 -1.36 -7.56 -14.23
CA SER A 78 -2.45 -7.66 -15.20
C SER A 78 -2.28 -6.69 -16.38
N ALA A 79 -2.81 -7.07 -17.55
CA ALA A 79 -2.79 -6.20 -18.74
C ALA A 79 -3.48 -4.86 -18.49
N ALA A 80 -4.63 -4.88 -17.81
CA ALA A 80 -5.35 -3.68 -17.41
C ALA A 80 -4.49 -2.74 -16.53
N MET A 81 -3.68 -3.31 -15.62
CA MET A 81 -2.75 -2.50 -14.84
C MET A 81 -1.62 -1.95 -15.68
N ALA A 82 -1.10 -2.72 -16.66
CA ALA A 82 -0.08 -2.24 -17.58
C ALA A 82 -0.58 -1.03 -18.39
N GLU A 83 -1.83 -1.05 -18.87
CA GLU A 83 -2.47 0.09 -19.55
C GLU A 83 -2.62 1.31 -18.63
N ILE A 84 -3.04 1.10 -17.38
CA ILE A 84 -3.12 2.15 -16.37
C ILE A 84 -1.76 2.80 -16.12
N VAL A 85 -0.69 2.00 -16.04
CA VAL A 85 0.67 2.52 -15.88
C VAL A 85 1.12 3.28 -17.12
N ALA A 86 0.89 2.73 -18.33
CA ALA A 86 1.29 3.34 -19.59
C ALA A 86 0.62 4.71 -19.83
N ALA A 87 -0.60 4.92 -19.32
CA ALA A 87 -1.31 6.19 -19.40
C ALA A 87 -0.73 7.29 -18.48
N ARG A 88 0.29 7.00 -17.66
CA ARG A 88 0.87 7.92 -16.66
C ARG A 88 2.34 8.20 -16.99
N PRO A 89 2.65 9.22 -17.81
CA PRO A 89 4.03 9.51 -18.23
C PRO A 89 4.95 9.93 -17.06
N TRP A 90 4.38 10.32 -15.93
CA TRP A 90 5.11 10.65 -14.69
C TRP A 90 5.45 9.42 -13.84
N LEU A 91 5.04 8.21 -14.22
CA LEU A 91 5.19 6.99 -13.43
C LEU A 91 6.17 6.01 -14.10
N THR A 92 7.24 5.68 -13.40
CA THR A 92 8.16 4.58 -13.76
C THR A 92 7.95 3.43 -12.79
N VAL A 93 7.79 2.21 -13.30
CA VAL A 93 7.49 1.02 -12.48
C VAL A 93 8.60 -0.01 -12.60
N PHE A 94 9.15 -0.42 -11.47
CA PHE A 94 10.04 -1.57 -11.34
C PHE A 94 9.35 -2.69 -10.57
N ARG A 95 9.50 -3.92 -11.06
CA ARG A 95 8.96 -5.11 -10.42
C ARG A 95 10.08 -5.83 -9.68
N LEU A 96 9.78 -6.25 -8.46
CA LEU A 96 10.70 -7.10 -7.71
C LEU A 96 10.80 -8.49 -8.36
N PRO A 97 11.96 -9.16 -8.26
CA PRO A 97 12.07 -10.56 -8.65
C PRO A 97 11.02 -11.43 -7.94
N PRO A 98 10.57 -12.53 -8.57
CA PRO A 98 9.72 -13.50 -7.90
C PRO A 98 10.34 -13.93 -6.55
N TYR A 99 9.53 -14.00 -5.49
CA TYR A 99 9.89 -14.35 -4.12
C TYR A 99 10.66 -13.31 -3.28
N ALA A 100 11.04 -12.15 -3.82
CA ALA A 100 11.75 -11.09 -3.09
C ALA A 100 10.84 -10.16 -2.27
N HIS A 101 9.82 -10.71 -1.61
CA HIS A 101 8.84 -9.95 -0.81
C HIS A 101 9.50 -9.20 0.36
N GLU A 102 10.60 -9.71 0.90
CA GLU A 102 11.44 -9.07 1.90
C GLU A 102 12.03 -7.72 1.43
N LEU A 103 12.15 -7.52 0.11
CA LEU A 103 12.60 -6.27 -0.48
C LEU A 103 11.46 -5.25 -0.66
N ASN A 104 10.21 -5.63 -0.39
CA ASN A 104 9.08 -4.71 -0.49
C ASN A 104 9.03 -3.80 0.74
N PRO A 105 9.29 -2.47 0.60
CA PRO A 105 9.41 -1.55 1.74
C PRO A 105 8.10 -1.35 2.52
N VAL A 106 6.97 -1.86 2.02
CA VAL A 106 5.69 -1.85 2.74
C VAL A 106 5.51 -3.07 3.66
N GLU A 107 6.31 -4.13 3.53
CA GLU A 107 6.22 -5.32 4.39
C GLU A 107 6.55 -5.04 5.87
N PRO A 108 7.55 -4.21 6.22
CA PRO A 108 7.77 -3.79 7.61
C PRO A 108 6.56 -3.04 8.18
N VAL A 109 5.85 -2.23 7.37
CA VAL A 109 4.60 -1.55 7.77
C VAL A 109 3.52 -2.58 8.09
N TRP A 110 3.37 -3.62 7.27
CA TRP A 110 2.42 -4.71 7.51
C TRP A 110 2.76 -5.53 8.74
N SER A 111 4.03 -5.86 8.93
CA SER A 111 4.51 -6.58 10.11
C SER A 111 4.27 -5.80 11.40
N HIS A 112 4.57 -4.51 11.39
CA HIS A 112 4.30 -3.62 12.53
C HIS A 112 2.80 -3.49 12.82
N LEU A 113 1.98 -3.34 11.77
CA LEU A 113 0.53 -3.30 11.91
C LEU A 113 -0.01 -4.62 12.50
N LYS A 114 0.34 -5.77 11.93
CA LYS A 114 -0.09 -7.11 12.38
C LYS A 114 0.29 -7.35 13.84
N ARG A 115 1.53 -7.03 14.24
CA ARG A 115 1.99 -7.15 15.64
C ARG A 115 1.16 -6.27 16.59
N SER A 116 0.86 -5.04 16.19
CA SER A 116 0.01 -4.14 17.00
C SER A 116 -1.43 -4.63 17.14
N LEU A 117 -1.92 -5.41 16.17
CA LEU A 117 -3.27 -5.98 16.17
C LEU A 117 -3.36 -7.33 16.88
N ALA A 118 -2.27 -8.11 16.93
CA ALA A 118 -2.21 -9.39 17.62
C ALA A 118 -2.38 -9.22 19.13
N ASN A 119 -1.96 -8.07 19.67
CA ASN A 119 -2.05 -7.76 21.09
C ASN A 119 -3.43 -7.26 21.55
N LEU A 120 -4.48 -7.42 20.73
CA LEU A 120 -5.83 -6.90 21.01
C LEU A 120 -6.91 -7.97 20.77
N THR A 121 -7.74 -8.20 21.79
CA THR A 121 -8.96 -9.03 21.71
C THR A 121 -10.00 -8.34 20.80
N LYS A 122 -10.43 -9.04 19.75
CA LYS A 122 -11.22 -8.45 18.65
C LYS A 122 -12.72 -8.67 18.86
N HIS A 123 -13.50 -7.58 18.93
CA HIS A 123 -14.96 -7.71 19.09
C HIS A 123 -15.78 -7.18 17.90
N ASN A 124 -15.21 -6.44 16.93
CA ASN A 124 -15.97 -5.87 15.79
C ASN A 124 -15.10 -5.41 14.60
N LEU A 125 -15.57 -5.55 13.35
CA LEU A 125 -14.87 -5.05 12.15
C LEU A 125 -14.81 -3.52 12.08
N ALA A 126 -15.85 -2.82 12.55
CA ALA A 126 -15.86 -1.36 12.52
C ALA A 126 -14.73 -0.80 13.39
N GLU A 127 -14.58 -1.34 14.61
CA GLU A 127 -13.48 -1.09 15.52
C GLU A 127 -12.14 -1.49 14.92
N LEU A 128 -12.02 -2.69 14.33
CA LEU A 128 -10.79 -3.09 13.64
C LEU A 128 -10.38 -2.10 12.56
N THR A 129 -11.32 -1.60 11.77
CA THR A 129 -11.02 -0.63 10.72
C THR A 129 -10.62 0.72 11.31
N ALA A 130 -11.31 1.20 12.35
CA ALA A 130 -10.98 2.45 13.03
C ALA A 130 -9.58 2.37 13.66
N LEU A 131 -9.26 1.23 14.25
CA LEU A 131 -7.96 0.92 14.82
C LEU A 131 -6.86 0.89 13.75
N VAL A 132 -7.06 0.15 12.65
CA VAL A 132 -6.11 0.11 11.53
C VAL A 132 -5.84 1.51 11.00
N LYS A 133 -6.90 2.30 10.74
CA LYS A 133 -6.76 3.70 10.30
C LYS A 133 -5.99 4.53 11.32
N THR A 134 -6.29 4.41 12.60
CA THR A 134 -5.61 5.15 13.68
C THR A 134 -4.12 4.79 13.75
N ARG A 135 -3.79 3.49 13.66
CA ARG A 135 -2.40 3.02 13.70
C ARG A 135 -1.61 3.48 12.48
N LEU A 136 -2.17 3.34 11.27
CA LEU A 136 -1.54 3.84 10.05
C LEU A 136 -1.35 5.36 10.09
N LYS A 137 -2.35 6.11 10.56
CA LYS A 137 -2.23 7.56 10.76
C LYS A 137 -1.12 7.91 11.75
N ARG A 138 -0.98 7.18 12.87
CA ARG A 138 0.16 7.37 13.79
C ARG A 138 1.52 7.08 13.14
N MET A 139 1.61 6.05 12.29
CA MET A 139 2.83 5.76 11.53
C MET A 139 3.17 6.90 10.55
N GLN A 140 2.16 7.49 9.89
CA GLN A 140 2.37 8.66 9.01
C GLN A 140 3.07 9.83 9.72
N TYR A 141 2.79 10.06 11.01
CA TYR A 141 3.42 11.13 11.78
C TYR A 141 4.79 10.76 12.36
N ARG A 142 5.26 9.51 12.19
CA ARG A 142 6.55 9.03 12.70
C ARG A 142 7.55 8.82 11.56
N SER A 143 8.09 9.92 11.03
CA SER A 143 9.04 9.88 9.91
C SER A 143 10.29 9.04 10.19
N ALA A 144 10.79 9.01 11.43
CA ALA A 144 11.94 8.17 11.81
C ALA A 144 11.62 6.66 11.73
N LEU A 145 10.39 6.26 12.07
CA LEU A 145 9.95 4.86 11.94
C LEU A 145 9.88 4.47 10.45
N LEU A 146 9.35 5.36 9.62
CA LEU A 146 9.26 5.15 8.17
C LEU A 146 10.64 5.09 7.51
N ALA A 147 11.59 5.93 7.96
CA ALA A 147 12.98 5.87 7.52
C ALA A 147 13.64 4.54 7.92
N GLY A 148 13.38 4.04 9.14
CA GLY A 148 13.87 2.73 9.57
C GLY A 148 13.31 1.57 8.74
N PHE A 149 12.04 1.65 8.30
CA PHE A 149 11.48 0.66 7.37
C PHE A 149 12.17 0.66 6.01
N LEU A 150 12.48 1.84 5.46
CA LEU A 150 13.24 1.96 4.22
C LEU A 150 14.67 1.43 4.38
N ALA A 151 15.35 1.77 5.47
CA ALA A 151 16.71 1.27 5.73
C ALA A 151 16.74 -0.26 5.87
N SER A 152 15.67 -0.88 6.39
CA SER A 152 15.61 -2.33 6.59
C SER A 152 15.52 -3.15 5.31
N THR A 153 15.15 -2.56 4.16
CA THR A 153 15.09 -3.30 2.90
C THR A 153 16.44 -3.46 2.23
N GLY A 154 17.50 -2.79 2.71
CA GLY A 154 18.83 -2.81 2.09
C GLY A 154 18.86 -2.28 0.66
N LEU A 155 17.79 -1.62 0.21
CA LEU A 155 17.69 -1.04 -1.13
C LEU A 155 18.37 0.32 -1.09
N ASP A 156 19.41 0.47 -1.89
CA ASP A 156 20.02 1.76 -2.13
C ASP A 156 19.16 2.56 -3.12
N PHE A 157 18.54 3.61 -2.61
CA PHE A 157 17.74 4.55 -3.40
C PHE A 157 18.52 5.82 -3.77
N GLU A 158 19.79 5.95 -3.37
CA GLU A 158 20.66 7.10 -3.70
C GLU A 158 20.76 7.37 -5.21
N PRO A 159 20.85 6.36 -6.12
CA PRO A 159 20.93 6.60 -7.56
C PRO A 159 19.70 7.30 -8.14
N PHE A 160 18.54 7.17 -7.49
CA PHE A 160 17.27 7.81 -7.91
C PHE A 160 17.00 9.13 -7.18
N CYS A 161 17.84 9.44 -6.19
CA CYS A 161 17.70 10.55 -5.26
C CYS A 161 18.64 11.73 -5.60
N ASN A 162 19.64 11.51 -6.46
CA ASN A 162 20.47 12.60 -6.96
C ASN A 162 20.03 12.98 -8.38
N PRO A 163 19.32 14.11 -8.59
CA PRO A 163 19.38 14.72 -9.90
C PRO A 163 20.83 15.18 -10.09
N CYS A 164 21.47 14.73 -11.18
CA CYS A 164 22.77 15.26 -11.59
C CYS A 164 22.75 16.79 -11.48
N SER A 165 23.74 17.31 -10.77
CA SER A 165 24.01 18.76 -10.66
C SER A 165 24.32 19.36 -12.04
#